data_AF-A0A1H0AXK3-F1
#
_entry.id   AF-A0A1H0AXK3-F1
#
_cell.length_a   1.000
_cell.length_b   1.000
_cell.length_c   1.000
_cell.angle_alpha   90.00
_cell.angle_beta   90.00
_cell.angle_gamma   90.00
#
_symmetry.space_group_name_H-M   'P 1'
#
loop_
_entity.id
_entity.type
_entity.pdbx_description
1 polymer ?
#
loop_
_entity_poly.entity_id
_entity_poly.type
_entity_poly.pdbx_seq_one_letter_code
_entity_poly.pdbx_strand_id
1 'polypeptide(L)'
;MAGQTWRVLRPLALLLFILVEVFVAEGIGLSTAVALAATAAAGAALVACALILSRSVPRVPPTRIRTALRDREQRTAFLPQRDPDAAGRCRPRAPGRPSTTAA
;
A
#
# COMPACT_ATOMS: atom_id res chain seq x y z
N MET A 1 -6.19 11.64 -16.08
CA MET A 1 -5.53 10.36 -15.74
C MET A 1 -5.18 9.47 -16.94
N ALA A 2 -5.92 9.53 -18.07
CA ALA A 2 -5.64 8.71 -19.26
C ALA A 2 -4.28 8.99 -19.96
N GLY A 3 -3.76 10.22 -19.88
CA GLY A 3 -2.45 10.55 -20.50
C GLY A 3 -1.24 9.93 -19.78
N GLN A 4 -1.38 9.53 -18.51
CA GLN A 4 -0.26 9.01 -17.73
C GLN A 4 -0.09 7.49 -17.91
N THR A 5 -1.18 6.77 -18.13
CA THR A 5 -1.11 5.33 -18.47
C THR A 5 -0.48 5.13 -19.83
N TRP A 6 -0.82 5.97 -20.83
CA TRP A 6 -0.24 5.93 -22.17
C TRP A 6 1.30 6.13 -22.17
N ARG A 7 1.79 7.04 -21.32
CA ARG A 7 3.23 7.28 -21.14
C ARG A 7 3.99 6.09 -20.56
N VAL A 8 3.33 5.19 -19.83
CA VAL A 8 3.94 4.00 -19.20
C VAL A 8 3.74 2.75 -20.08
N LEU A 9 2.61 2.64 -20.78
CA LEU A 9 2.36 1.52 -21.69
C LEU A 9 3.33 1.52 -22.88
N ARG A 10 3.68 2.70 -23.41
CA ARG A 10 4.58 2.81 -24.58
C ARG A 10 5.99 2.25 -24.33
N PRO A 11 6.71 2.62 -23.24
CA PRO A 11 8.01 2.00 -22.96
C PRO A 11 7.90 0.53 -22.56
N LEU A 12 6.82 0.12 -21.90
CA LEU A 12 6.57 -1.29 -21.56
C LEU A 12 6.43 -2.16 -22.82
N ALA A 13 5.67 -1.70 -23.81
CA ALA A 13 5.49 -2.42 -25.07
C ALA A 13 6.81 -2.53 -25.86
N LEU A 14 7.61 -1.46 -25.89
CA LEU A 14 8.94 -1.47 -26.51
C LEU A 14 9.89 -2.43 -25.80
N LEU A 15 9.90 -2.45 -24.47
CA LEU A 15 10.71 -3.38 -23.68
C LEU A 15 10.34 -4.84 -23.99
N LEU A 16 9.04 -5.15 -24.05
CA LEU A 16 8.55 -6.49 -24.39
C LEU A 16 8.95 -6.90 -25.82
N PHE A 17 8.85 -5.97 -26.78
CA PHE A 17 9.27 -6.21 -28.16
C PHE A 17 10.77 -6.55 -28.25
N ILE A 18 11.62 -5.75 -27.59
CA ILE A 18 13.07 -6.00 -27.54
C ILE A 18 13.37 -7.34 -26.85
N LEU A 19 12.67 -7.67 -25.77
CA LEU A 19 12.89 -8.93 -25.06
C LEU A 19 12.55 -10.14 -25.93
N VAL A 20 11.47 -10.06 -26.72
CA VAL A 20 11.10 -11.09 -27.70
C VAL A 20 12.17 -11.23 -28.79
N GLU A 21 12.64 -10.12 -29.36
CA GLU A 21 13.72 -10.11 -30.36
C GLU A 21 15.00 -10.77 -29.82
N VAL A 22 15.41 -10.43 -28.60
CA VAL A 22 16.58 -11.03 -27.93
C VAL A 22 16.39 -12.54 -27.72
N PHE A 23 15.20 -12.97 -27.30
CA PHE A 23 14.91 -14.40 -27.13
C PHE A 23 14.97 -15.18 -28.44
N VAL A 24 14.51 -14.58 -29.54
CA VAL A 24 14.60 -15.15 -30.89
C VAL A 24 16.06 -15.20 -31.35
N ALA A 25 16.83 -14.15 -31.11
CA ALA A 25 18.25 -14.06 -31.50
C ALA A 25 19.15 -15.05 -30.73
N GLU A 26 18.87 -15.28 -29.46
CA GLU A 26 19.63 -16.18 -28.58
C GLU A 26 19.24 -17.67 -28.75
N GLY A 27 18.26 -17.99 -29.61
CA GLY A 27 17.82 -19.37 -29.82
C GLY A 27 17.19 -20.02 -28.59
N ILE A 28 16.71 -19.20 -27.64
CA ILE A 28 16.05 -19.66 -26.43
C ILE A 28 14.75 -20.33 -26.84
N GLY A 29 14.65 -21.64 -26.63
CA GLY A 29 13.54 -22.46 -27.15
C GLY A 29 12.16 -21.86 -26.84
N LEU A 30 11.21 -22.01 -27.77
CA LEU A 30 9.86 -21.43 -27.66
C LEU A 30 9.17 -21.76 -26.32
N SER A 31 9.45 -22.93 -25.73
CA SER A 31 8.93 -23.34 -24.42
C SER A 31 9.39 -22.43 -23.27
N THR A 32 10.67 -22.06 -23.22
CA THR A 32 11.20 -21.17 -22.16
C THR A 32 10.77 -19.73 -22.38
N ALA A 33 10.69 -19.28 -23.65
CA ALA A 33 10.12 -17.99 -24.01
C ALA A 33 8.65 -17.87 -23.55
N VAL A 34 7.84 -18.89 -23.82
CA VAL A 34 6.43 -18.95 -23.42
C VAL A 34 6.29 -19.02 -21.89
N ALA A 35 7.10 -19.81 -21.20
CA ALA A 35 7.08 -19.89 -19.74
C ALA A 35 7.41 -18.55 -19.08
N LEU A 36 8.42 -17.84 -19.62
CA LEU A 36 8.77 -16.50 -19.16
C LEU A 36 7.64 -15.51 -19.44
N ALA A 37 7.08 -15.53 -20.65
CA ALA A 37 5.97 -14.66 -21.04
C ALA A 37 4.73 -14.89 -20.16
N ALA A 38 4.39 -16.16 -19.86
CA ALA A 38 3.27 -16.51 -19.00
C ALA A 38 3.49 -16.01 -17.56
N THR A 39 4.71 -16.17 -17.03
CA THR A 39 5.06 -15.68 -15.69
C THR A 39 5.00 -14.15 -15.63
N ALA A 40 5.52 -13.46 -16.65
CA ALA A 40 5.46 -12.01 -16.75
C ALA A 40 4.01 -11.50 -16.86
N ALA A 41 3.16 -12.16 -17.65
CA ALA A 41 1.75 -11.82 -17.79
C ALA A 41 0.99 -12.00 -16.47
N ALA A 42 1.21 -13.12 -15.76
CA ALA A 42 0.62 -13.36 -14.45
C ALA A 42 1.07 -12.31 -13.43
N GLY A 43 2.37 -11.98 -13.40
CA GLY A 43 2.92 -10.93 -12.54
C GLY A 43 2.30 -9.56 -12.82
N ALA A 44 2.16 -9.19 -14.09
CA ALA A 44 1.53 -7.93 -14.50
C ALA A 44 0.05 -7.86 -14.09
N ALA A 45 -0.70 -8.96 -14.23
CA ALA A 45 -2.09 -9.05 -13.80
C ALA A 45 -2.24 -8.87 -12.28
N LEU A 46 -1.34 -9.49 -11.50
CA LEU A 46 -1.32 -9.34 -10.04
C LEU A 46 -0.99 -7.90 -9.62
N VAL A 47 0.02 -7.27 -10.23
CA VAL A 47 0.36 -5.87 -9.96
C VAL A 47 -0.81 -4.95 -10.33
N ALA A 48 -1.47 -5.17 -11.47
CA ALA A 48 -2.64 -4.40 -11.87
C ALA A 48 -3.79 -4.55 -10.84
N CYS A 49 -4.08 -5.78 -10.40
CA CYS A 49 -5.05 -6.02 -9.33
C CYS A 49 -4.68 -5.27 -8.05
N ALA A 50 -3.44 -5.39 -7.57
CA ALA A 50 -2.97 -4.71 -6.36
C ALA A 50 -3.08 -3.18 -6.47
N LEU A 51 -2.80 -2.60 -7.64
CA LEU A 51 -2.96 -1.17 -7.90
C LEU A 51 -4.42 -0.73 -7.90
N ILE A 52 -5.32 -1.55 -8.46
CA ILE A 52 -6.77 -1.28 -8.42
C ILE A 52 -7.27 -1.35 -6.97
N LEU A 53 -6.90 -2.42 -6.25
CA LEU A 53 -7.25 -2.62 -4.85
C LEU A 53 -6.75 -1.49 -3.95
N SER A 54 -5.49 -1.10 -4.07
CA SER A 54 -4.92 0.01 -3.28
C SER A 54 -5.61 1.35 -3.53
N ARG A 55 -6.05 1.62 -4.77
CA ARG A 55 -6.82 2.84 -5.11
C ARG A 55 -8.27 2.77 -4.67
N SER A 56 -8.82 1.57 -4.52
CA SER A 56 -10.19 1.35 -4.06
C SER A 56 -10.36 1.55 -2.55
N VAL A 57 -9.26 1.59 -1.79
CA VAL A 57 -9.31 1.88 -0.35
C VAL A 57 -9.81 3.32 -0.15
N PRO A 58 -10.96 3.50 0.52
CA PRO A 58 -11.49 4.84 0.78
C PRO A 58 -10.48 5.64 1.62
N ARG A 59 -10.15 6.86 1.20
CA ARG A 59 -9.40 7.78 2.06
C ARG A 59 -10.30 8.23 3.20
N VAL A 60 -10.15 7.60 4.35
CA VAL A 60 -10.89 7.94 5.56
C VAL A 60 -10.17 9.10 6.26
N PRO A 61 -10.80 10.26 6.48
CA PRO A 61 -10.17 11.33 7.24
C PRO A 61 -9.90 10.83 8.67
N PRO A 62 -8.77 11.21 9.29
CA PRO A 62 -8.39 10.70 10.61
C PRO A 62 -9.44 11.00 11.68
N THR A 63 -10.23 12.07 11.50
CA THR A 63 -11.37 12.41 12.34
C THR A 63 -12.47 11.34 12.32
N ARG A 64 -12.75 10.72 11.17
CA ARG A 64 -13.78 9.68 11.02
C ARG A 64 -13.40 8.37 11.71
N ILE A 65 -12.10 8.07 11.80
CA ILE A 65 -11.59 6.93 12.59
C ILE A 65 -11.86 7.18 14.07
N ARG A 66 -11.56 8.39 14.56
CA ARG A 66 -11.80 8.76 15.97
C ARG A 66 -13.28 8.72 16.33
N THR A 67 -14.17 9.22 15.46
CA THR A 67 -15.62 9.17 15.72
C THR A 67 -16.17 7.76 15.63
N ALA A 68 -15.70 6.93 14.69
CA ALA A 68 -16.11 5.53 14.61
C ALA A 68 -15.65 4.72 15.83
N LEU A 69 -14.44 5.00 16.34
CA LEU A 69 -13.95 4.39 17.57
C LEU A 69 -14.79 4.83 18.78
N ARG A 70 -15.10 6.12 18.87
CA ARG A 70 -15.97 6.67 19.92
C ARG A 70 -17.38 6.12 19.89
N ASP A 71 -17.96 5.98 18.70
CA ASP A 71 -19.28 5.37 18.50
C ASP A 71 -19.27 3.87 18.85
N ARG A 72 -18.17 3.16 18.55
CA ARG A 72 -17.98 1.77 18.97
C ARG A 72 -17.83 1.64 20.49
N GLU A 73 -17.05 2.52 21.14
CA GLU A 73 -16.96 2.61 22.61
C GLU A 73 -18.32 2.84 23.27
N GLN A 74 -19.21 3.60 22.64
CA GLN A 74 -20.56 3.85 23.16
C GLN A 74 -21.50 2.65 22.97
N ARG A 75 -21.36 1.90 21.87
CA ARG A 75 -22.24 0.76 21.53
C ARG A 75 -21.81 -0.58 22.12
N THR A 76 -20.52 -0.75 22.38
CA THR A 76 -19.99 -1.94 23.05
C THR A 76 -19.47 -1.52 24.41
N ALA A 77 -19.91 -2.23 25.46
CA ALA A 77 -19.40 -2.05 26.81
C ALA A 77 -17.95 -2.54 26.91
N PHE A 78 -17.04 -1.84 26.23
CA PHE A 78 -15.62 -1.99 26.51
C PHE A 78 -15.39 -1.44 27.91
N LEU A 79 -14.74 -2.23 28.78
CA LEU A 79 -14.14 -1.67 29.97
C LEU A 79 -13.25 -0.51 29.49
N PRO A 80 -13.40 0.71 30.02
CA PRO A 80 -12.53 1.82 29.66
C PRO A 80 -11.10 1.33 29.78
N GLN A 81 -10.39 1.29 28.66
CA GLN A 81 -8.98 0.91 28.68
C GLN A 81 -8.30 1.94 29.56
N ARG A 82 -7.73 1.48 30.68
CA ARG A 82 -7.18 2.35 31.72
C ARG A 82 -6.06 3.15 31.09
N ASP A 83 -6.34 4.41 30.81
CA ASP A 83 -5.41 5.32 30.16
C ASP A 83 -4.12 5.35 31.01
N PRO A 84 -2.98 4.86 30.47
CA PRO A 84 -1.72 4.85 31.20
C PRO A 84 -1.26 6.27 31.55
N ASP A 85 -1.74 7.27 30.80
CA ASP A 85 -1.47 8.70 31.01
C ASP A 85 -2.56 9.40 31.83
N ALA A 86 -3.69 8.74 32.10
CA ALA A 86 -4.71 9.31 32.98
C ALA A 86 -4.07 9.52 34.36
N ALA A 87 -4.46 10.63 34.99
CA ALA A 87 -4.01 10.96 36.32
C ALA A 87 -4.42 9.84 37.30
N GLY A 88 -3.51 8.89 37.50
CA GLY A 88 -3.58 7.96 38.62
C GLY A 88 -3.33 8.72 39.92
N ARG A 89 -2.95 7.98 40.97
CA ARG A 89 -2.30 8.63 42.11
C ARG A 89 -1.06 9.34 41.59
N CYS A 90 -0.81 10.57 42.05
CA CYS A 90 0.39 11.34 41.71
C CYS A 90 1.62 10.44 41.91
N ARG A 91 2.16 9.95 40.80
CA ARG A 91 3.43 9.24 40.74
C ARG A 91 4.44 10.28 40.27
N PRO A 92 5.64 10.36 40.86
CA PRO A 92 6.72 11.15 40.28
C PRO A 92 6.88 10.73 38.82
N ARG A 93 6.59 11.64 37.89
CA ARG A 93 6.82 11.38 36.47
C ARG A 93 8.33 11.38 36.28
N ALA A 94 8.87 10.37 35.60
CA ALA A 94 10.25 10.44 35.16
C ALA A 94 10.46 11.76 34.40
N PRO A 95 11.58 12.47 34.57
CA PRO A 95 11.84 13.72 33.86
C PRO A 95 11.62 13.52 32.36
N GLY A 96 10.62 14.19 31.79
CA GLY A 96 10.30 14.11 30.37
C GLY A 96 11.27 14.98 29.56
N ARG A 97 11.66 14.51 28.37
CA ARG A 97 12.40 15.35 27.42
C ARG A 97 11.51 16.53 26.97
N PRO A 98 12.07 17.75 26.81
CA PRO A 98 11.31 18.90 26.36
C PRO A 98 10.69 18.63 24.97
N SER A 99 9.40 18.94 24.83
CA SER A 99 8.63 18.78 23.61
C SER A 99 8.92 19.91 22.62
N THR A 100 9.44 19.57 21.44
CA THR A 100 9.73 20.50 20.34
C THR A 100 8.45 20.84 19.55
N THR A 101 7.47 21.54 20.14
CA THR A 101 6.22 21.88 19.43
C THR A 101 5.80 23.33 19.63
N ALA A 102 6.77 24.23 19.50
CA ALA A 102 6.50 25.63 19.17
C ALA A 102 7.69 26.18 18.37
N ALA A 103 7.64 25.96 17.06
CA ALA A 103 8.44 26.67 16.05
C ALA A 103 7.54 26.87 14.83
#